data_AF-A0A183SXK7-F1
#
_entry.id   AF-A0A183SXK7-F1
#
_cell.length_a   1.000
_cell.length_b   1.000
_cell.length_c   1.000
_cell.angle_alpha   90.00
_cell.angle_beta   90.00
_cell.angle_gamma   90.00
#
_symmetry.space_group_name_H-M   'P 1'
#
loop_
_entity.id
_entity.type
_entity.pdbx_description
1 polymer ?
#
loop_
_entity_poly.entity_id
_entity_poly.type
_entity_poly.pdbx_seq_one_letter_code
_entity_poly.pdbx_strand_id
1 'polypeptide(L)'
;MDPLEQGLAGAGVVFAPVNAARSSYMCRKCRAHGRLVPVRQHKRNCPYKHCNCSVCSLVNYGRHIVAKQIALAVDGKRRGSDGKEPPKATAMVEEEGPHCRRCRNHGKTNPWKGHKKVCPFYYCICQQCILITLRKSNEKNLLEVKVDLRCNYHTLSLPLPLPLCPVSRQGQEVRMQGRAQVAGAA
;
A
#
# COMPACT_ATOMS: atom_id res chain seq x y z
N MET A 1 51.55 49.29 11.56
CA MET A 1 52.46 48.53 12.43
C MET A 1 51.59 47.63 13.31
N ASP A 2 51.29 46.43 12.84
CA ASP A 2 50.72 45.34 13.65
C ASP A 2 51.67 44.94 14.79
N PRO A 3 51.12 44.39 15.87
CA PRO A 3 51.73 43.18 16.43
C PRO A 3 50.69 42.09 16.77
N LEU A 4 50.60 41.11 15.87
CA LEU A 4 50.86 39.67 16.03
C LEU A 4 50.51 38.94 17.37
N GLU A 5 49.57 38.00 17.21
CA GLU A 5 49.49 36.62 17.76
C GLU A 5 49.45 36.37 19.27
N GLN A 6 48.30 35.85 19.73
CA GLN A 6 48.25 34.72 20.66
C GLN A 6 47.17 33.74 20.20
N GLY A 7 47.58 32.49 19.92
CA GLY A 7 46.73 31.41 19.45
C GLY A 7 46.31 30.39 20.53
N LEU A 8 45.50 29.43 20.03
CA LEU A 8 45.01 28.17 20.60
C LEU A 8 43.73 28.24 21.48
N ALA A 9 42.60 27.76 20.96
CA ALA A 9 42.23 26.33 21.04
C ALA A 9 40.78 26.08 20.57
N GLY A 10 40.60 25.07 19.70
CA GLY A 10 39.37 24.27 19.67
C GLY A 10 38.31 24.63 18.62
N ALA A 11 38.61 24.39 17.34
CA ALA A 11 37.57 24.20 16.32
C ALA A 11 36.85 22.86 16.54
N GLY A 12 36.00 22.81 17.57
CA GLY A 12 34.99 21.78 17.73
C GLY A 12 33.83 22.07 16.78
N VAL A 13 33.99 21.77 15.49
CA VAL A 13 32.83 21.57 14.62
C VAL A 13 32.13 20.31 15.10
N VAL A 14 31.25 20.50 16.09
CA VAL A 14 30.28 19.48 16.47
C VAL A 14 29.53 19.11 15.19
N PHE A 15 29.74 17.88 14.74
CA PHE A 15 28.85 17.24 13.79
C PHE A 15 27.47 17.19 14.44
N ALA A 16 26.68 18.24 14.22
CA ALA A 16 25.29 18.26 14.60
C ALA A 16 24.65 17.06 13.88
N PRO A 17 24.03 16.10 14.60
CA PRO A 17 23.38 14.99 13.95
C PRO A 17 22.33 15.55 13.02
N VAL A 18 22.33 15.03 11.80
CA VAL A 18 21.45 15.36 10.68
C VAL A 18 19.99 15.19 11.14
N ASN A 19 19.43 16.22 11.77
CA ASN A 19 18.01 16.25 12.12
C ASN A 19 17.26 17.11 11.09
N ALA A 20 17.55 16.82 9.82
CA ALA A 20 16.62 17.13 8.76
C ALA A 20 15.38 16.22 8.94
N ALA A 21 14.20 16.82 8.78
CA ALA A 21 13.00 16.12 8.33
C ALA A 21 12.13 15.34 9.34
N ARG A 22 11.87 15.86 10.55
CA ARG A 22 10.48 15.71 11.08
C ARG A 22 9.56 16.67 10.32
N SER A 23 9.31 16.37 9.04
CA SER A 23 8.22 16.98 8.28
C SER A 23 6.98 16.97 9.16
N SER A 24 6.45 18.16 9.45
CA SER A 24 5.27 18.27 10.29
C SER A 24 4.15 17.43 9.64
N TYR A 25 3.59 16.47 10.37
CA TYR A 25 2.53 15.64 9.79
C TYR A 25 1.24 16.46 9.67
N MET A 26 0.56 16.32 8.53
CA MET A 26 -0.59 17.15 8.16
C MET A 26 -1.90 16.68 8.79
N CYS A 27 -2.79 17.63 9.10
CA CYS A 27 -4.10 17.35 9.66
C CYS A 27 -5.00 16.69 8.61
N ARG A 28 -5.26 15.39 8.77
CA ARG A 28 -6.11 14.60 7.87
C ARG A 28 -7.52 15.16 7.69
N LYS A 29 -8.11 15.76 8.74
CA LYS A 29 -9.44 16.39 8.64
C LYS A 29 -9.39 17.68 7.81
N CYS A 30 -8.44 18.58 8.07
CA CYS A 30 -8.29 19.80 7.26
C CYS A 30 -7.97 19.48 5.80
N ARG A 31 -7.11 18.48 5.55
CA ARG A 31 -6.78 18.03 4.19
C ARG A 31 -8.02 17.53 3.43
N ALA A 32 -8.95 16.85 4.10
CA ALA A 32 -10.21 16.40 3.49
C ALA A 32 -11.14 17.55 3.05
N HIS A 33 -10.93 18.75 3.58
CA HIS A 33 -11.67 19.97 3.23
C HIS A 33 -10.80 21.00 2.48
N GLY A 34 -9.70 20.55 1.85
CA GLY A 34 -8.86 21.41 1.02
C GLY A 34 -7.85 22.29 1.77
N ARG A 35 -7.72 22.16 3.10
CA ARG A 35 -6.79 22.97 3.89
C ARG A 35 -5.59 22.16 4.39
N LEU A 36 -4.38 22.59 4.04
CA LEU A 36 -3.14 21.97 4.53
C LEU A 36 -2.67 22.69 5.80
N VAL A 37 -2.87 22.04 6.94
CA VAL A 37 -2.43 22.57 8.25
C VAL A 37 -1.61 21.51 8.98
N PRO A 38 -0.41 21.84 9.50
CA PRO A 38 0.36 20.92 10.33
C PRO A 38 -0.40 20.62 11.62
N VAL A 39 -0.33 19.38 12.12
CA VAL A 39 -1.08 18.99 13.35
C VAL A 39 -0.43 19.54 14.61
N ARG A 40 0.87 19.89 14.57
CA ARG A 40 1.56 20.50 15.71
C ARG A 40 0.75 21.71 16.20
N GLN A 41 0.28 21.65 17.44
CA GLN A 41 -0.57 22.67 18.09
C GLN A 41 -1.96 22.94 17.46
N HIS A 42 -2.33 22.27 16.38
CA HIS A 42 -3.61 22.49 15.69
C HIS A 42 -4.78 21.63 16.24
N LYS A 43 -4.51 20.55 16.97
CA LYS A 43 -5.53 19.54 17.36
C LYS A 43 -6.77 20.14 18.05
N ARG A 44 -6.59 21.14 18.92
CA ARG A 44 -7.70 21.76 19.68
C ARG A 44 -8.46 22.80 18.84
N ASN A 45 -7.76 23.50 17.96
CA ASN A 45 -8.26 24.62 17.16
C ASN A 45 -8.64 24.18 15.74
N CYS A 46 -8.84 22.88 15.52
CA CYS A 46 -9.20 22.36 14.21
C CYS A 46 -10.64 22.77 13.87
N PRO A 47 -10.88 23.50 12.77
CA PRO A 47 -12.23 23.94 12.38
C PRO A 47 -13.15 22.75 12.10
N TYR A 48 -12.57 21.62 11.66
CA TYR A 48 -13.30 20.39 11.35
C TYR A 48 -13.26 19.36 12.50
N LYS A 49 -12.89 19.76 13.73
CA LYS A 49 -12.76 18.85 14.89
C LYS A 49 -13.99 17.95 15.04
N HIS A 50 -15.17 18.55 14.97
CA HIS A 50 -16.48 17.92 15.11
C HIS A 50 -17.22 17.72 13.78
N CYS A 51 -16.53 17.80 12.64
CA CYS A 51 -17.14 17.52 11.33
C CYS A 51 -17.48 16.03 11.18
N ASN A 52 -18.70 15.76 10.69
CA ASN A 52 -19.32 14.44 10.54
C ASN A 52 -19.60 14.07 9.07
N CYS A 53 -18.99 14.76 8.10
CA CYS A 53 -19.12 14.38 6.68
C CYS A 53 -18.56 12.97 6.43
N SER A 54 -18.98 12.35 5.33
CA SER A 54 -18.56 10.98 4.95
C SER A 54 -17.04 10.79 5.01
N VAL A 55 -16.27 11.76 4.51
CA VAL A 55 -14.80 11.72 4.53
C VAL A 55 -14.22 11.84 5.94
N CYS A 56 -14.75 12.74 6.77
CA CYS A 56 -14.30 12.89 8.17
C CYS A 56 -14.65 11.68 9.04
N SER A 57 -15.76 11.01 8.76
CA SER A 57 -16.14 9.75 9.40
C SER A 57 -15.12 8.64 9.09
N LEU A 58 -14.65 8.54 7.84
CA LEU A 58 -13.56 7.62 7.47
C LEU A 58 -12.24 7.95 8.18
N VAL A 59 -11.90 9.25 8.33
CA VAL A 59 -10.71 9.66 9.09
C VAL A 59 -10.81 9.25 10.56
N ASN A 60 -11.99 9.37 11.17
CA ASN A 60 -12.22 8.94 12.55
C ASN A 60 -12.15 7.41 12.68
N TYR A 61 -12.76 6.66 11.76
CA TYR A 61 -12.65 5.20 11.72
C TYR A 61 -11.19 4.74 11.60
N GLY A 62 -10.41 5.36 10.71
CA GLY A 62 -8.98 5.08 10.57
C GLY A 62 -8.17 5.37 11.84
N ARG A 63 -8.52 6.41 12.60
CA ARG A 63 -7.88 6.69 13.91
C ARG A 63 -8.20 5.60 14.93
N HIS A 64 -9.43 5.11 14.96
CA HIS A 64 -9.84 4.02 15.85
C HIS A 64 -9.05 2.73 15.56
N ILE A 65 -8.87 2.36 14.29
CA ILE A 65 -8.08 1.18 13.90
C ILE A 65 -6.63 1.30 14.38
N VAL A 66 -5.98 2.43 14.11
CA VAL A 66 -4.58 2.64 14.51
C VAL A 66 -4.43 2.64 16.02
N ALA A 67 -5.36 3.25 16.76
CA ALA A 67 -5.35 3.23 18.23
C ALA A 67 -5.45 1.79 18.75
N LYS A 68 -6.33 0.95 18.17
CA LYS A 68 -6.46 -0.46 18.53
C LYS A 68 -5.18 -1.25 18.25
N GLN A 69 -4.53 -1.03 17.10
CA GLN A 69 -3.25 -1.67 16.76
C GLN A 69 -2.14 -1.29 17.74
N ILE A 70 -2.05 -0.01 18.11
CA ILE A 70 -1.05 0.47 19.08
C ILE A 70 -1.28 -0.15 20.45
N ALA A 71 -2.53 -0.21 20.93
CA ALA A 71 -2.86 -0.83 22.21
C ALA A 71 -2.41 -2.30 22.26
N LEU A 72 -2.76 -3.08 21.24
CA LEU A 72 -2.36 -4.49 21.14
C LEU A 72 -0.83 -4.66 21.10
N ALA A 73 -0.12 -3.78 20.40
CA ALA A 73 1.34 -3.81 20.32
C ALA A 73 2.00 -3.48 21.67
N VAL A 74 1.47 -2.49 22.40
CA VAL A 74 1.96 -2.12 23.74
C VAL A 74 1.71 -3.25 24.74
N ASP A 75 0.53 -3.87 24.71
CA ASP A 75 0.19 -5.00 25.60
C ASP A 75 1.05 -6.24 25.29
N GLY A 76 1.33 -6.51 24.00
CA GLY A 76 2.28 -7.55 23.59
C GLY A 76 3.70 -7.32 24.11
N LYS A 77 4.17 -6.05 24.14
CA LYS A 77 5.50 -5.71 24.66
C LYS A 77 5.56 -5.78 26.19
N ARG A 78 4.49 -5.40 26.90
CA ARG A 78 4.39 -5.48 28.37
C ARG A 78 4.35 -6.91 28.89
N ARG A 79 3.73 -7.84 28.15
CA ARG A 79 3.74 -9.28 28.49
C ARG A 79 5.11 -9.95 28.30
N GLY A 80 6.04 -9.34 27.57
CA GLY A 80 7.40 -9.85 27.40
C GLY A 80 8.35 -9.55 28.56
N SER A 81 7.91 -8.80 29.57
CA SER A 81 8.72 -8.43 30.75
C SER A 81 8.21 -9.02 32.08
N ASP A 82 7.09 -9.75 32.07
CA ASP A 82 6.58 -10.46 33.24
C ASP A 82 6.73 -11.97 33.00
N GLY A 83 7.72 -12.56 33.66
CA GLY A 83 8.13 -13.96 33.51
C GLY A 83 7.06 -14.94 33.99
N LYS A 84 6.07 -15.22 33.15
CA LYS A 84 5.21 -16.40 33.28
C LYS A 84 5.31 -17.21 31.99
N GLU A 85 6.03 -18.31 32.10
CA GLU A 85 6.29 -19.29 31.06
C GLU A 85 4.98 -19.69 30.34
N PRO A 86 4.87 -19.53 29.01
CA PRO A 86 3.79 -20.13 28.25
C PRO A 86 4.02 -21.65 28.15
N PRO A 87 2.98 -22.50 28.19
CA PRO A 87 3.16 -23.93 28.03
C PRO A 87 3.84 -24.22 26.69
N LYS A 88 4.95 -24.97 26.79
CA LYS A 88 5.80 -25.46 25.71
C LYS A 88 4.97 -26.22 24.68
N ALA A 89 4.60 -25.53 23.60
CA ALA A 89 4.24 -26.19 22.35
C ALA A 89 5.55 -26.70 21.73
N THR A 90 5.80 -27.98 21.96
CA THR A 90 6.77 -28.78 21.22
C THR A 90 6.46 -28.76 19.73
N ALA A 91 7.53 -28.94 18.94
CA ALA A 91 7.58 -29.39 17.54
C ALA A 91 7.83 -28.30 16.49
N MET A 92 9.10 -28.28 16.08
CA MET A 92 9.63 -28.01 14.74
C MET A 92 8.61 -28.25 13.61
N VAL A 93 8.28 -27.24 12.81
CA VAL A 93 7.79 -27.43 11.44
C VAL A 93 8.23 -26.27 10.55
N GLU A 94 9.19 -26.51 9.66
CA GLU A 94 9.43 -25.71 8.46
C GLU A 94 8.33 -25.98 7.40
N GLU A 95 7.11 -25.46 7.58
CA GLU A 95 6.07 -25.50 6.53
C GLU A 95 5.00 -24.42 6.71
N GLU A 96 5.35 -23.22 7.20
CA GLU A 96 4.38 -22.10 7.24
C GLU A 96 4.34 -21.35 5.90
N GLY A 97 4.07 -22.09 4.82
CA GLY A 97 3.76 -21.51 3.53
C GLY A 97 2.43 -20.74 3.58
N PRO A 98 2.19 -19.78 2.67
CA PRO A 98 0.90 -19.10 2.61
C PRO A 98 -0.22 -20.12 2.39
N HIS A 99 -1.26 -20.07 3.22
CA HIS A 99 -2.44 -20.92 3.10
C HIS A 99 -3.44 -20.39 2.05
N CYS A 100 -4.23 -21.29 1.47
CA CYS A 100 -5.29 -20.97 0.52
C CYS A 100 -6.38 -20.09 1.18
N ARG A 101 -6.53 -18.86 0.67
CA ARG A 101 -7.50 -17.88 1.21
C ARG A 101 -8.95 -18.34 1.09
N ARG A 102 -9.31 -19.04 0.00
CA ARG A 102 -10.67 -19.56 -0.20
C ARG A 102 -11.01 -20.64 0.84
N CYS A 103 -10.11 -21.59 1.07
CA CYS A 103 -10.30 -22.61 2.12
C CYS A 103 -10.41 -22.00 3.51
N ARG A 104 -9.57 -20.99 3.80
CA ARG A 104 -9.61 -20.29 5.10
C ARG A 104 -10.95 -19.61 5.36
N ASN A 105 -11.63 -19.09 4.35
CA ASN A 105 -12.97 -18.50 4.50
C ASN A 105 -14.04 -19.53 4.92
N HIS A 106 -13.78 -20.82 4.73
CA HIS A 106 -14.68 -21.93 5.07
C HIS A 106 -14.12 -22.79 6.22
N GLY A 107 -13.18 -22.26 7.00
CA GLY A 107 -12.60 -22.95 8.15
C GLY A 107 -11.63 -24.10 7.81
N LYS A 108 -11.21 -24.24 6.55
CA LYS A 108 -10.23 -25.25 6.14
C LYS A 108 -8.84 -24.64 5.94
N THR A 109 -7.82 -25.28 6.49
CA THR A 109 -6.42 -24.89 6.35
C THR A 109 -5.75 -25.81 5.34
N ASN A 110 -5.44 -25.28 4.15
CA ASN A 110 -4.74 -26.03 3.10
C ASN A 110 -3.56 -25.19 2.60
N PRO A 111 -2.38 -25.79 2.41
CA PRO A 111 -1.23 -25.08 1.85
C PRO A 111 -1.58 -24.57 0.46
N TRP A 112 -1.19 -23.34 0.10
CA TRP A 112 -1.58 -22.78 -1.20
C TRP A 112 -0.83 -23.42 -2.37
N LYS A 113 0.41 -23.88 -2.15
CA LYS A 113 1.27 -24.48 -3.17
C LYS A 113 0.58 -25.71 -3.76
N GLY A 114 0.38 -25.72 -5.09
CA GLY A 114 -0.32 -26.81 -5.80
C GLY A 114 -1.84 -26.89 -5.60
N HIS A 115 -2.39 -26.25 -4.56
CA HIS A 115 -3.79 -26.40 -4.17
C HIS A 115 -4.81 -25.67 -5.05
N LYS A 116 -4.38 -24.74 -5.93
CA LYS A 116 -5.31 -23.89 -6.70
C LYS A 116 -6.38 -24.69 -7.46
N LYS A 117 -6.00 -25.73 -8.21
CA LYS A 117 -6.92 -26.48 -9.09
C LYS A 117 -7.75 -27.52 -8.34
N VAL A 118 -7.21 -28.04 -7.24
CA VAL A 118 -7.86 -29.07 -6.38
C VAL A 118 -8.66 -28.44 -5.24
N CYS A 119 -8.75 -27.11 -5.19
CA CYS A 119 -9.44 -26.40 -4.11
C CYS A 119 -10.95 -26.72 -4.15
N PRO A 120 -11.53 -27.26 -3.05
CA PRO A 120 -12.97 -27.53 -2.99
C PRO A 120 -13.84 -26.29 -3.20
N PHE A 121 -13.28 -25.11 -2.91
CA PHE A 121 -13.97 -23.83 -3.01
C PHE A 121 -13.52 -23.01 -4.23
N TYR A 122 -12.90 -23.65 -5.23
CA TYR A 122 -12.37 -22.97 -6.42
C TYR A 122 -13.42 -22.14 -7.17
N TYR A 123 -14.68 -22.62 -7.20
CA TYR A 123 -15.83 -21.94 -7.80
C TYR A 123 -16.83 -21.40 -6.77
N CYS A 124 -16.46 -21.30 -5.50
CA CYS A 124 -17.36 -20.78 -4.47
C CYS A 124 -17.75 -19.31 -4.75
N ILE A 125 -19.05 -19.03 -4.62
CA ILE A 125 -19.69 -17.72 -4.83
C ILE A 125 -20.16 -17.05 -3.52
N CYS A 126 -19.67 -17.48 -2.36
CA CYS A 126 -19.98 -16.79 -1.10
C CYS A 126 -19.33 -15.40 -1.08
N GLN A 127 -19.89 -14.48 -0.29
CA GLN A 127 -19.43 -13.09 -0.23
C GLN A 127 -17.92 -12.97 0.04
N GLN A 128 -17.38 -13.77 0.98
CA GLN A 128 -15.96 -13.76 1.32
C GLN A 128 -15.06 -14.25 0.16
N CYS A 129 -15.53 -15.21 -0.65
CA CYS A 129 -14.80 -15.72 -1.82
C CYS A 129 -14.91 -14.78 -3.02
N ILE A 130 -16.05 -14.11 -3.21
CA ILE A 130 -16.23 -13.05 -4.21
C ILE A 130 -15.25 -11.90 -3.93
N LEU A 131 -15.11 -11.46 -2.68
CA LEU A 131 -14.19 -10.39 -2.30
C LEU A 131 -12.72 -10.71 -2.62
N ILE A 132 -12.31 -11.98 -2.56
CA ILE A 132 -10.96 -12.39 -2.98
C ILE A 132 -10.78 -12.16 -4.48
N THR A 133 -11.75 -12.56 -5.29
CA THR A 133 -11.72 -12.39 -6.75
C THR A 133 -11.73 -10.92 -7.14
N LEU A 134 -12.62 -10.12 -6.54
CA LEU A 134 -12.72 -8.68 -6.78
C LEU A 134 -11.44 -7.96 -6.40
N ARG A 135 -10.80 -8.31 -5.27
CA ARG A 135 -9.52 -7.68 -4.88
C ARG A 135 -8.45 -7.93 -5.94
N LYS A 136 -8.37 -9.16 -6.46
CA LYS A 136 -7.41 -9.52 -7.50
C LYS A 136 -7.68 -8.82 -8.83
N SER A 137 -8.95 -8.64 -9.24
CA SER A 137 -9.27 -7.90 -10.46
C SER A 137 -9.00 -6.40 -10.30
N ASN A 138 -9.39 -5.81 -9.16
CA ASN A 138 -9.10 -4.40 -8.87
C ASN A 138 -7.60 -4.11 -8.85
N GLU A 139 -6.78 -4.98 -8.25
CA GLU A 139 -5.33 -4.83 -8.26
C GLU A 139 -4.75 -4.84 -9.67
N LYS A 140 -5.24 -5.74 -10.56
CA LYS A 140 -4.84 -5.77 -11.97
C LYS A 140 -5.23 -4.48 -12.69
N ASN A 141 -6.48 -4.05 -12.59
CA ASN A 141 -6.96 -2.80 -13.19
C ASN A 141 -6.16 -1.59 -12.70
N LEU A 142 -5.83 -1.55 -11.40
CA LEU A 142 -4.99 -0.50 -10.83
C LEU A 142 -3.56 -0.54 -11.34
N LEU A 143 -2.99 -1.72 -11.57
CA LEU A 143 -1.66 -1.86 -12.17
C LEU A 143 -1.68 -1.41 -13.64
N GLU A 144 -2.69 -1.78 -14.41
CA GLU A 144 -2.89 -1.33 -15.80
C GLU A 144 -2.97 0.20 -15.87
N VAL A 145 -3.87 0.82 -15.10
CA VAL A 145 -3.98 2.29 -15.04
C VAL A 145 -2.69 2.96 -14.58
N LYS A 146 -1.94 2.37 -13.64
CA LYS A 146 -0.64 2.90 -13.20
C LYS A 146 0.44 2.79 -14.30
N VAL A 147 0.41 1.73 -15.09
CA VAL A 147 1.29 1.56 -16.26
C VAL A 147 0.93 2.60 -17.32
N ASP A 148 -0.35 2.82 -17.59
CA ASP A 148 -0.83 3.82 -18.55
C ASP A 148 -0.42 5.23 -18.13
N LEU A 149 -0.61 5.59 -16.86
CA LEU A 149 -0.18 6.88 -16.33
C LEU A 149 1.34 7.06 -16.38
N ARG A 150 2.12 5.99 -16.13
CA ARG A 150 3.59 6.03 -16.26
C ARG A 150 4.02 6.22 -17.71
N CYS A 151 3.38 5.55 -18.65
CA CYS A 151 3.67 5.68 -20.08
C CYS A 151 3.26 7.07 -20.60
N ASN A 152 2.08 7.56 -20.23
CA ASN A 152 1.57 8.88 -20.61
C ASN A 152 2.41 10.02 -20.02
N TYR A 153 2.90 9.88 -18.80
CA TYR A 153 3.87 10.82 -18.21
C TYR A 153 5.20 10.81 -18.98
N HIS A 154 5.67 9.65 -19.43
CA HIS A 154 6.91 9.52 -20.20
C HIS A 154 6.83 10.16 -21.60
N THR A 155 5.63 10.27 -22.19
CA THR A 155 5.39 10.92 -23.49
C THR A 155 5.21 12.44 -23.41
N LEU A 156 5.01 13.01 -22.22
CA LEU A 156 4.70 14.44 -22.03
C LEU A 156 5.83 15.26 -21.37
N SER A 157 7.00 14.67 -21.12
CA SER A 157 8.16 15.38 -20.56
C SER A 157 9.47 15.03 -21.29
N LEU A 158 10.19 16.09 -21.69
CA LEU A 158 11.54 16.22 -22.28
C LEU A 158 12.55 15.04 -22.08
N PRO A 159 13.53 14.89 -23.00
CA PRO A 159 14.35 13.71 -23.12
C PRO A 159 15.44 13.67 -22.04
N LEU A 160 15.39 12.68 -21.15
CA LEU A 160 16.59 12.16 -20.50
C LEU A 160 16.71 10.66 -20.81
N PRO A 161 17.88 10.16 -21.22
CA PRO A 161 18.00 8.83 -21.81
C PRO A 161 18.35 7.80 -20.75
N LEU A 162 17.43 6.90 -20.37
CA LEU A 162 17.77 5.63 -19.70
C LEU A 162 16.66 4.58 -19.87
N PRO A 163 17.02 3.29 -19.77
CA PRO A 163 17.26 2.37 -20.88
C PRO A 163 15.96 1.79 -21.48
N LEU A 164 16.03 1.50 -22.77
CA LEU A 164 14.96 0.96 -23.60
C LEU A 164 14.32 -0.29 -22.97
N CYS A 165 13.03 -0.22 -22.61
CA CYS A 165 12.22 -1.42 -22.45
C CYS A 165 11.98 -2.03 -23.85
N PRO A 166 12.17 -3.35 -24.04
CA PRO A 166 11.95 -3.98 -25.33
C PRO A 166 10.44 -4.07 -25.59
N VAL A 167 9.93 -3.18 -26.44
CA VAL A 167 8.55 -3.25 -26.94
C VAL A 167 8.54 -4.26 -28.09
N SER A 168 8.23 -5.52 -27.78
CA SER A 168 7.73 -6.45 -28.81
C SER A 168 6.29 -6.07 -29.14
N ARG A 169 6.10 -5.35 -30.26
CA ARG A 169 4.80 -5.19 -30.91
C ARG A 169 4.67 -6.27 -31.98
N GLN A 170 3.95 -7.34 -31.67
CA GLN A 170 3.19 -8.08 -32.68
C GLN A 170 1.71 -7.79 -32.41
N GLY A 171 1.16 -6.86 -33.19
CA GLY A 171 -0.28 -6.59 -33.30
C GLY A 171 -0.64 -6.75 -34.77
N GLN A 172 -1.20 -7.90 -35.09
CA GLN A 172 -1.62 -8.36 -36.41
C GLN A 172 -2.79 -7.51 -36.91
N GLU A 173 -2.66 -6.94 -38.11
CA GLU A 173 -3.74 -6.19 -38.76
C GLU A 173 -4.97 -7.07 -39.00
N VAL A 174 -6.12 -6.49 -38.66
CA VAL A 174 -7.46 -7.01 -38.88
C VAL A 174 -7.76 -7.12 -40.36
N ARG A 175 -8.09 -8.35 -40.79
CA ARG A 175 -8.52 -8.74 -42.13
C ARG A 175 -9.82 -8.01 -42.52
N MET A 176 -9.73 -7.17 -43.56
CA MET A 176 -10.85 -6.51 -44.23
C MET A 176 -11.92 -7.51 -44.70
N GLN A 177 -13.19 -7.16 -44.48
CA GLN A 177 -14.37 -7.90 -44.92
C GLN A 177 -14.70 -7.55 -46.38
N GLY A 178 -15.12 -8.56 -47.14
CA GLY A 178 -15.67 -8.40 -48.48
C GLY A 178 -16.27 -9.71 -49.00
N ARG A 179 -17.48 -10.06 -48.53
CA ARG A 179 -18.31 -11.10 -49.15
C ARG A 179 -19.63 -10.46 -49.55
N ALA A 180 -19.75 -10.15 -50.84
CA ALA A 180 -21.03 -9.90 -51.47
C ALA A 180 -21.73 -11.25 -51.69
N GLN A 181 -22.92 -11.41 -51.12
CA GLN A 181 -23.90 -12.41 -51.54
C GLN A 181 -25.17 -11.65 -51.91
N VAL A 182 -25.47 -11.63 -53.20
CA VAL A 182 -26.82 -11.36 -53.69
C VAL A 182 -27.47 -12.68 -54.02
N ALA A 183 -28.67 -12.87 -53.47
CA ALA A 183 -29.57 -13.98 -53.70
C ALA A 183 -30.53 -13.67 -54.86
N GLY A 184 -30.95 -14.71 -55.59
CA GLY A 184 -32.02 -14.70 -56.58
C GLY A 184 -31.84 -15.93 -57.48
N ALA A 185 -32.55 -17.06 -57.33
CA ALA A 185 -33.99 -17.30 -57.36
C ALA A 185 -34.62 -16.99 -58.72
N ALA A 186 -34.60 -17.99 -59.62
CA ALA A 186 -35.71 -18.52 -60.43
C ALA A 186 -35.14 -19.42 -61.54
#